data_AF-A0A5B0GYC8-F1
#
_entry.id   AF-A0A5B0GYC8-F1
#
_cell.length_a   1.000
_cell.length_b   1.000
_cell.length_c   1.000
_cell.angle_alpha   90.00
_cell.angle_beta   90.00
_cell.angle_gamma   90.00
#
_symmetry.space_group_name_H-M   'P 1'
#
loop_
_entity.id
_entity.type
_entity.pdbx_description
1 polymer ?
#
loop_
_entity_poly.entity_id
_entity_poly.type
_entity_poly.pdbx_seq_one_letter_code
_entity_poly.pdbx_strand_id
1 'polypeptide(L)' 'MAADLVPDSLWERVEPLLPARPPRRYRFPGRKPVDDRTALRGIMYVLKNGISWSQLPATGL' A
#
# COMPACT_ATOMS: atom_id res chain seq x y z
N MET A 1 -0.08 -20.16 6.47
CA MET A 1 -0.63 -19.24 5.46
C MET A 1 -0.81 -17.89 6.14
N ALA A 2 -0.03 -16.87 5.78
CA ALA A 2 -0.27 -15.54 6.34
C ALA A 2 -1.66 -15.11 5.88
N ALA A 3 -2.57 -14.85 6.83
CA ALA A 3 -3.86 -14.23 6.50
C ALA A 3 -3.57 -13.00 5.63
N ASP A 4 -4.28 -12.87 4.51
CA ASP A 4 -4.14 -11.69 3.67
C ASP A 4 -4.40 -10.45 4.53
N LEU A 5 -3.42 -9.56 4.60
CA LEU A 5 -3.49 -8.39 5.50
C LEU A 5 -4.51 -7.36 5.01
N VAL A 6 -4.86 -7.42 3.72
CA VAL A 6 -5.86 -6.56 3.09
C VAL A 6 -6.78 -7.45 2.25
N PRO A 7 -7.67 -8.22 2.89
CA PRO A 7 -8.64 -9.04 2.15
C PRO A 7 -9.60 -8.14 1.35
N ASP A 8 -10.23 -8.69 0.31
CA ASP A 8 -11.09 -7.92 -0.60
C ASP A 8 -12.21 -7.17 0.16
N SER A 9 -12.84 -7.82 1.13
CA SER A 9 -13.90 -7.21 1.94
C SER A 9 -13.45 -6.02 2.78
N LEU A 10 -12.18 -5.95 3.17
CA LEU A 10 -11.60 -4.77 3.80
C LEU A 10 -11.31 -3.70 2.74
N TRP A 11 -10.72 -4.10 1.62
CA TRP A 11 -10.38 -3.19 0.54
C TRP A 11 -11.61 -2.46 -0.02
N GLU A 12 -12.70 -3.18 -0.27
CA GLU A 12 -13.98 -2.63 -0.75
C GLU A 12 -14.55 -1.54 0.16
N ARG A 13 -14.22 -1.57 1.46
CA ARG A 13 -14.65 -0.54 2.43
C ARG A 13 -13.70 0.65 2.47
N VAL A 14 -12.42 0.44 2.20
CA VAL A 14 -11.37 1.47 2.31
C VAL A 14 -11.22 2.25 1.01
N GLU A 15 -11.23 1.58 -0.14
CA GLU A 15 -11.01 2.18 -1.46
C GLU A 15 -11.90 3.41 -1.72
N PRO A 16 -13.23 3.38 -1.45
CA PRO A 16 -14.09 4.53 -1.71
C PRO A 16 -13.80 5.76 -0.83
N LEU A 17 -13.06 5.57 0.27
CA LEU A 17 -12.68 6.64 1.19
C LEU A 17 -11.39 7.35 0.76
N LEU A 18 -10.63 6.75 -0.17
CA LEU A 18 -9.40 7.35 -0.67
C LEU A 18 -9.75 8.51 -1.61
N PRO A 19 -9.04 9.64 -1.52
CA PRO A 19 -9.22 10.73 -2.46
C PRO A 19 -8.78 10.30 -3.85
N ALA A 20 -9.38 10.89 -4.88
CA ALA A 20 -8.95 10.69 -6.25
C ALA A 20 -7.45 11.04 -6.39
N ARG A 21 -6.70 10.17 -7.04
CA ARG A 21 -5.26 10.32 -7.19
C ARG A 21 -4.96 11.57 -8.03
N PRO A 22 -4.14 12.52 -7.53
CA PRO A 22 -3.83 13.72 -8.28
C PRO A 22 -3.10 13.37 -9.57
N PRO A 23 -3.26 14.18 -10.63
CA PRO A 23 -2.57 13.96 -11.89
C PRO A 23 -1.06 13.97 -11.66
N ARG A 24 -0.37 12.99 -12.25
CA ARG A 24 1.08 12.90 -12.15
C ARG A 24 1.71 14.14 -12.77
N ARG A 25 2.68 14.73 -12.06
CA ARG A 25 3.47 15.85 -12.58
C ARG A 25 4.06 15.47 -13.94
N TYR A 26 4.01 16.37 -14.91
CA TYR A 26 4.61 16.13 -16.22
C TYR A 26 6.15 16.19 -16.16
N ARG A 27 6.69 17.20 -15.48
CA ARG A 27 8.13 17.42 -15.35
C ARG A 27 8.65 16.88 -14.01
N PHE A 28 9.76 16.14 -14.05
CA PHE A 28 10.42 15.51 -12.90
C PHE A 28 9.48 14.67 -12.02
N PRO A 29 8.87 13.61 -12.58
CA PRO A 29 7.70 13.00 -11.97
C PRO A 29 8.03 11.99 -10.84
N GLY A 30 9.30 11.82 -10.47
CA GLY A 30 9.76 10.87 -9.46
C GLY A 30 9.43 9.40 -9.77
N ARG A 31 9.70 8.53 -8.79
CA ARG A 31 9.36 7.10 -8.86
C ARG A 31 7.85 6.95 -8.99
N LYS A 32 7.39 6.06 -9.88
CA LYS A 32 5.97 5.73 -10.00
C LYS A 32 5.50 5.15 -8.66
N PRO A 33 4.46 5.72 -8.02
CA PRO A 33 3.96 5.15 -6.77
C PRO A 33 3.27 3.81 -7.07
N VAL A 34 3.32 2.91 -6.10
CA VAL A 34 2.65 1.61 -6.17
C VAL A 34 1.12 1.77 -6.18
N ASP A 35 0.43 0.66 -6.36
CA ASP A 35 -1.02 0.57 -6.16
C ASP A 35 -1.38 0.85 -4.69
N ASP A 36 -2.53 1.46 -4.47
CA ASP A 36 -2.95 1.92 -3.14
C ASP A 36 -3.24 0.73 -2.20
N ARG A 37 -3.73 -0.40 -2.72
CA ARG A 37 -3.94 -1.63 -1.94
C ARG A 37 -2.60 -2.24 -1.52
N THR A 38 -1.62 -2.26 -2.43
CA THR A 38 -0.26 -2.70 -2.10
C THR A 38 0.38 -1.80 -1.04
N ALA A 39 0.19 -0.48 -1.15
CA ALA A 39 0.67 0.46 -0.13
C ALA A 39 0.04 0.18 1.24
N LEU A 40 -1.28 0.00 1.31
CA LEU A 40 -1.99 -0.35 2.54
C LEU A 40 -1.50 -1.67 3.12
N ARG A 41 -1.26 -2.68 2.28
CA ARG A 41 -0.71 -3.97 2.72
C ARG A 41 0.67 -3.81 3.36
N GLY A 42 1.53 -2.98 2.76
CA GLY A 42 2.83 -2.65 3.32
C GLY A 42 2.72 -1.96 4.68
N ILE A 43 1.83 -0.96 4.81
CA ILE A 43 1.55 -0.29 6.09
C ILE A 43 1.10 -1.30 7.15
N MET A 44 0.12 -2.16 6.83
CA MET A 44 -0.38 -3.16 7.75
C MET A 44 0.69 -4.18 8.15
N TYR A 45 1.59 -4.55 7.23
CA TYR A 45 2.70 -5.43 7.52
C TYR A 45 3.69 -4.80 8.52
N VAL A 46 4.06 -3.54 8.30
CA VAL A 46 4.92 -2.76 9.22
C VAL A 46 4.30 -2.71 10.61
N LEU A 47 3.02 -2.34 10.70
CA LEU A 47 2.30 -2.22 11.97
C LEU A 47 2.16 -3.57 12.70
N LYS A 48 1.86 -4.64 11.97
CA LYS A 48 1.66 -5.98 12.56
C LYS A 48 2.96 -6.58 13.11
N ASN A 49 4.08 -6.35 12.44
CA ASN A 49 5.36 -6.97 12.80
C ASN A 49 6.27 -6.06 13.63
N GLY A 50 5.93 -4.77 13.76
CA GLY A 50 6.73 -3.80 14.52
C GLY A 50 8.10 -3.52 13.92
N ILE A 51 8.24 -3.68 12.60
CA ILE A 51 9.51 -3.49 11.89
C ILE A 51 9.63 -2.06 11.35
N SER A 52 10.83 -1.65 10.97
CA SER A 52 11.04 -0.40 10.23
C SER A 52 10.74 -0.57 8.72
N TRP A 53 10.51 0.54 8.01
CA TRP A 53 10.24 0.53 6.57
C TRP A 53 11.39 -0.06 5.72
N SER A 54 12.65 0.05 6.17
CA SER A 54 13.80 -0.52 5.46
C SER A 54 13.88 -2.04 5.55
N GLN A 55 13.17 -2.63 6.53
CA GLN A 55 13.08 -4.07 6.74
C GLN A 55 11.86 -4.69 6.03
N LEU A 56 11.03 -3.87 5.38
CA LEU A 56 9.89 -4.35 4.63
C LEU A 56 10.39 -5.22 3.45
N PRO A 57 9.95 -6.48 3.34
CA PRO A 57 10.38 -7.34 2.25
C PRO A 57 10.00 -6.74 0.89
N ALA A 58 10.97 -6.69 -0.02
CA ALA A 58 10.79 -6.15 -1.37
C ALA A 58 9.92 -7.04 -2.27
N THR A 59 9.67 -8.29 -1.86
CA THR A 59 8.96 -9.31 -2.63
C THR A 59 7.84 -9.90 -1.77
N GLY A 60 6.58 -9.77 -2.20
CA GLY A 60 5.43 -10.45 -1.56
C GLY A 60 4.35 -9.56 -0.92
N LEU A 61 4.28 -8.27 -1.27
CA LEU A 61 3.14 -7.39 -0.97
C LEU A 61 2.18 -7.32 -2.14
#